data_AF-A0A2K8NRZ1-F1
#
_entry.id   AF-A0A2K8NRZ1-F1
#
_cell.length_a   1.000
_cell.length_b   1.000
_cell.length_c   1.000
_cell.angle_alpha   90.00
_cell.angle_beta   90.00
_cell.angle_gamma   90.00
#
_symmetry.space_group_name_H-M   'P 1'
#
loop_
_entity.id
_entity.type
_entity.pdbx_description
1 polymer ?
#
loop_
_entity_poly.entity_id
_entity_poly.type
_entity_poly.pdbx_seq_one_letter_code
_entity_poly.pdbx_strand_id
1 'polypeptide(L)'
;MIKKELVNDITSFLNLHILTQMNCMQLSKELAQNGYPGFAWFYQVQAEDEFMHQRRIINFLQGTEGAGDYILEAPQFKPFKIDNPAEAIQYYIKMRQDTLAKVTKLKDNAYKAGDYLVSDFYNWFIKDYWTEISENQDVLDRVKMNPESLAGLDRRMGKRGEIEPDHVIHPMKIFIAD
;
A
#
# COMPACT_ATOMS: atom_id res chain seq x y z
N MET A 1 -16.32 -16.56 -16.43
CA MET A 1 -17.02 -15.84 -15.35
C MET A 1 -16.36 -16.15 -14.01
N ILE A 2 -15.83 -15.13 -13.34
CA ILE A 2 -15.19 -15.23 -12.02
C ILE A 2 -16.22 -15.65 -10.95
N LYS A 3 -15.77 -16.36 -9.91
CA LYS A 3 -16.64 -16.72 -8.78
C LYS A 3 -16.92 -15.50 -7.92
N LYS A 4 -18.17 -15.35 -7.46
CA LYS A 4 -18.60 -14.23 -6.59
C LYS A 4 -17.75 -14.10 -5.31
N GLU A 5 -17.34 -15.22 -4.73
CA GLU A 5 -16.45 -15.23 -3.55
C GLU A 5 -15.11 -14.53 -3.82
N LEU A 6 -14.53 -14.72 -5.02
CA LEU A 6 -13.27 -14.08 -5.39
C LEU A 6 -13.46 -12.60 -5.68
N VAL A 7 -14.59 -12.21 -6.27
CA VAL A 7 -14.96 -10.78 -6.43
C VAL A 7 -15.06 -10.11 -5.07
N ASN A 8 -15.70 -10.75 -4.09
CA ASN A 8 -15.80 -10.22 -2.72
C ASN A 8 -14.42 -10.08 -2.05
N ASP A 9 -13.54 -11.07 -2.23
CA ASP A 9 -12.16 -11.05 -1.73
C ASP A 9 -11.38 -9.85 -2.32
N ILE A 10 -11.44 -9.66 -3.64
CA ILE A 10 -10.77 -8.53 -4.33
C ILE A 10 -11.40 -7.19 -3.91
N THR A 11 -12.72 -7.12 -3.76
CA THR A 11 -13.43 -5.91 -3.31
C THR A 11 -13.04 -5.54 -1.87
N SER A 12 -12.93 -6.53 -0.99
CA SER A 12 -12.45 -6.31 0.38
C SER A 12 -11.01 -5.80 0.39
N PHE A 13 -10.17 -6.31 -0.52
CA PHE A 13 -8.81 -5.84 -0.70
C PHE A 13 -8.75 -4.40 -1.21
N LEU A 14 -9.62 -4.01 -2.16
CA LEU A 14 -9.78 -2.62 -2.61
C LEU A 14 -10.13 -1.68 -1.44
N ASN A 15 -11.12 -2.05 -0.63
CA ASN A 15 -11.53 -1.25 0.54
C ASN A 15 -10.41 -1.17 1.59
N LEU A 16 -9.57 -2.20 1.73
CA LEU A 16 -8.38 -2.14 2.58
C LEU A 16 -7.39 -1.07 2.11
N HIS A 17 -7.15 -0.93 0.81
CA HIS A 17 -6.26 0.11 0.28
C HIS A 17 -6.79 1.53 0.48
N ILE A 18 -8.11 1.72 0.43
CA ILE A 18 -8.75 3.02 0.78
C ILE A 18 -8.47 3.36 2.25
N LEU A 19 -8.63 2.40 3.16
CA LEU A 19 -8.32 2.59 4.58
C LEU A 19 -6.81 2.85 4.79
N THR A 20 -5.94 2.13 4.10
CA THR A 20 -4.49 2.29 4.21
C THR A 20 -4.02 3.65 3.70
N GLN A 21 -4.62 4.17 2.62
CA GLN A 21 -4.39 5.54 2.16
C GLN A 21 -4.69 6.55 3.28
N MET A 22 -5.83 6.41 3.96
CA MET A 22 -6.18 7.28 5.09
C MET A 22 -5.19 7.14 6.26
N ASN A 23 -4.73 5.93 6.56
CA ASN A 23 -3.71 5.72 7.60
C ASN A 23 -2.39 6.42 7.24
N CYS A 24 -1.97 6.39 5.97
CA CYS A 24 -0.79 7.11 5.51
C CYS A 24 -0.96 8.63 5.64
N MET A 25 -2.13 9.18 5.29
CA MET A 25 -2.42 10.60 5.50
C MET A 25 -2.43 10.97 7.00
N GLN A 26 -2.91 10.08 7.88
CA GLN A 26 -2.84 10.30 9.32
C GLN A 26 -1.40 10.30 9.84
N LEU A 27 -0.56 9.37 9.38
CA LEU A 27 0.88 9.36 9.68
C LEU A 27 1.54 10.68 9.26
N SER A 28 1.25 11.13 8.03
CA SER A 28 1.75 12.41 7.51
C SER A 28 1.37 13.58 8.41
N LYS A 29 0.08 13.67 8.77
CA LYS A 29 -0.46 14.73 9.63
C LYS A 29 0.20 14.76 11.00
N GLU A 30 0.36 13.61 11.66
CA GLU A 30 0.98 13.53 12.99
C GLU A 30 2.46 13.94 12.95
N LEU A 31 3.21 13.47 11.96
CA LEU A 31 4.63 13.80 11.80
C LEU A 31 4.86 15.28 11.47
N ALA A 32 4.00 15.87 10.64
CA ALA A 32 4.04 17.30 10.36
C ALA A 32 3.83 18.13 11.63
N GLN A 33 2.86 17.75 12.47
CA GLN A 33 2.59 18.43 13.74
C GLN A 33 3.74 18.32 14.74
N ASN A 34 4.49 17.21 14.69
CA ASN A 34 5.63 16.97 15.58
C ASN A 34 6.98 17.45 14.99
N GLY A 35 6.96 18.22 13.90
CA GLY A 35 8.16 18.88 13.36
C GLY A 35 9.02 18.01 12.46
N TYR A 36 8.44 16.98 11.83
CA TYR A 36 9.11 16.08 10.88
C TYR A 36 8.52 16.21 9.46
N PRO A 37 8.70 17.37 8.79
CA PRO A 37 8.05 17.64 7.50
C PRO A 37 8.52 16.72 6.38
N GLY A 38 9.75 16.21 6.42
CA GLY A 38 10.23 15.28 5.41
C GLY A 38 9.65 13.88 5.56
N PHE A 39 9.51 13.39 6.80
CA PHE A 39 8.74 12.17 7.05
C PHE A 39 7.24 12.35 6.78
N ALA A 40 6.70 13.55 7.01
CA ALA A 40 5.32 13.85 6.64
C ALA A 40 5.11 13.75 5.13
N TRP A 41 6.01 14.31 4.33
CA TRP A 41 6.02 14.17 2.87
C TRP A 41 6.12 12.70 2.43
N PHE A 42 7.02 11.93 3.04
CA PHE A 42 7.17 10.50 2.74
C PHE A 42 5.85 9.73 2.83
N TYR A 43 5.03 10.00 3.85
CA TYR A 43 3.73 9.34 4.00
C TYR A 43 2.62 9.93 3.10
N GLN A 44 2.79 11.14 2.54
CA GLN A 44 1.91 11.62 1.46
C GLN A 44 2.17 10.82 0.18
N VAL A 45 3.44 10.66 -0.19
CA VAL A 45 3.83 9.80 -1.32
C VAL A 45 3.34 8.37 -1.11
N GLN A 46 3.42 7.86 0.12
CA GLN A 46 2.90 6.52 0.40
C GLN A 46 1.36 6.44 0.30
N ALA A 47 0.65 7.51 0.62
CA ALA A 47 -0.80 7.59 0.40
C ALA A 47 -1.16 7.65 -1.10
N GLU A 48 -0.33 8.29 -1.92
CA GLU A 48 -0.48 8.28 -3.39
C GLU A 48 -0.27 6.88 -3.96
N ASP A 49 0.71 6.14 -3.43
CA ASP A 49 0.98 4.76 -3.81
C ASP A 49 -0.22 3.84 -3.54
N GLU A 50 -0.82 3.97 -2.36
CA GLU A 50 -2.06 3.28 -2.01
C GLU A 50 -3.23 3.64 -2.90
N PHE A 51 -3.29 4.86 -3.44
CA PHE A 51 -4.26 5.22 -4.46
C PHE A 51 -3.97 4.55 -5.80
N MET A 52 -2.69 4.41 -6.19
CA MET A 52 -2.33 3.64 -7.38
C MET A 52 -2.66 2.15 -7.23
N HIS A 53 -2.51 1.58 -6.04
CA HIS A 53 -2.99 0.24 -5.71
C HIS A 53 -4.50 0.08 -5.94
N GLN A 54 -5.31 1.04 -5.49
CA GLN A 54 -6.76 1.04 -5.75
C GLN A 54 -7.06 1.02 -7.25
N ARG A 55 -6.39 1.88 -8.03
CA ARG A 55 -6.57 1.94 -9.49
C ARG A 55 -6.19 0.62 -10.17
N ARG A 56 -5.09 0.00 -9.74
CA ARG A 56 -4.68 -1.33 -10.21
C ARG A 56 -5.78 -2.38 -9.97
N ILE A 57 -6.36 -2.41 -8.78
CA ILE A 57 -7.42 -3.36 -8.40
C ILE A 57 -8.71 -3.09 -9.20
N ILE A 58 -9.11 -1.82 -9.31
CA ILE A 58 -10.28 -1.40 -10.09
C ILE A 58 -10.12 -1.83 -11.55
N ASN A 59 -8.95 -1.59 -12.16
CA ASN A 59 -8.69 -2.01 -13.53
C ASN A 59 -8.78 -3.53 -13.70
N PHE A 60 -8.31 -4.31 -12.72
CA PHE A 60 -8.43 -5.77 -12.74
C PHE A 60 -9.88 -6.22 -12.65
N LEU A 61 -10.68 -5.64 -11.74
CA LEU A 61 -12.12 -5.92 -11.61
C LEU A 61 -12.88 -5.56 -12.89
N GLN A 62 -12.67 -4.36 -13.43
CA GLN A 62 -13.36 -3.89 -14.64
C GLN A 62 -12.95 -4.68 -15.89
N GLY A 63 -11.71 -5.18 -15.95
CA GLY A 63 -11.22 -6.05 -17.02
C GLY A 63 -11.63 -7.52 -16.90
N THR A 64 -12.27 -7.93 -15.80
CA THR A 64 -12.64 -9.33 -15.54
C THR A 64 -14.13 -9.56 -15.73
N GLU A 65 -14.49 -10.44 -16.65
CA GLU A 65 -15.89 -10.79 -16.92
C GLU A 65 -16.60 -11.37 -15.68
N GLY A 66 -17.66 -10.68 -15.23
CA GLY A 66 -18.44 -11.05 -14.04
C GLY A 66 -17.97 -10.41 -12.73
N ALA A 67 -16.95 -9.55 -12.76
CA ALA A 67 -16.44 -8.82 -11.58
C ALA A 67 -16.97 -7.38 -11.44
N GLY A 68 -17.84 -6.92 -12.34
CA GLY A 68 -18.27 -5.52 -12.42
C GLY A 68 -19.21 -5.04 -11.31
N ASP A 69 -19.76 -5.95 -10.50
CA ASP A 69 -20.66 -5.63 -9.37
C ASP A 69 -19.88 -5.58 -8.05
N TYR A 70 -18.90 -4.66 -7.95
CA TYR A 70 -18.14 -4.39 -6.73
C TYR A 70 -18.63 -3.11 -6.04
N ILE A 71 -18.54 -3.07 -4.70
CA ILE A 71 -19.03 -1.96 -3.90
C ILE A 71 -17.89 -1.35 -3.08
N LEU A 72 -17.74 -0.03 -3.21
CA LEU A 72 -16.88 0.75 -2.33
C LEU A 72 -17.59 1.05 -1.02
N GLU A 73 -16.92 0.75 0.08
CA GLU A 73 -17.46 0.95 1.42
C GLU A 73 -16.86 2.20 2.07
N ALA A 74 -17.63 2.82 2.97
CA ALA A 74 -17.09 3.87 3.81
C ALA A 74 -15.98 3.27 4.72
N PRO A 75 -14.76 3.84 4.74
CA PRO A 75 -13.67 3.28 5.52
C PRO A 75 -13.94 3.42 7.02
N GLN A 76 -13.72 2.35 7.77
CA GLN A 76 -13.78 2.36 9.24
C GLN A 76 -12.50 2.96 9.85
N PHE A 77 -12.17 4.18 9.46
CA PHE A 77 -10.99 4.89 9.93
C PHE A 77 -11.13 5.32 11.39
N LYS A 78 -10.08 5.10 12.17
CA LYS A 78 -9.97 5.56 13.56
C LYS A 78 -8.70 6.39 13.69
N PRO A 79 -8.79 7.69 14.03
CA PRO A 79 -7.60 8.52 14.23
C PRO A 79 -6.69 7.94 15.32
N PHE A 80 -5.38 8.08 15.11
CA PHE A 80 -4.34 7.67 16.05
C PHE A 80 -3.25 8.74 16.11
N LYS A 81 -2.46 8.72 17.19
CA LYS A 81 -1.35 9.66 17.40
C LYS A 81 -0.02 8.97 17.14
N ILE A 82 0.97 9.75 16.70
CA ILE A 82 2.35 9.31 16.46
C ILE A 82 3.27 10.45 16.85
N ASP A 83 4.19 10.20 17.78
CA ASP A 83 5.01 11.25 18.36
C ASP A 83 6.30 11.50 17.56
N ASN A 84 6.82 10.48 16.86
CA ASN A 84 8.11 10.56 16.17
C ASN A 84 8.22 9.57 14.99
N PRO A 85 9.25 9.74 14.11
CA PRO A 85 9.44 8.88 12.96
C PRO A 85 9.62 7.39 13.26
N ALA A 86 10.27 7.02 14.37
CA ALA A 86 10.48 5.61 14.70
C ALA A 86 9.15 4.89 14.97
N GLU A 87 8.24 5.56 15.68
CA GLU A 87 6.89 5.05 15.94
C GLU A 87 6.08 4.95 14.64
N ALA A 88 6.15 5.98 13.77
CA ALA A 88 5.48 5.98 12.48
C ALA A 88 5.90 4.78 11.60
N ILE A 89 7.21 4.54 11.51
CA ILE A 89 7.77 3.47 10.69
C ILE A 89 7.40 2.10 11.27
N GLN A 90 7.46 1.93 12.60
CA GLN A 90 7.03 0.68 13.25
C GLN A 90 5.55 0.39 13.01
N TYR A 91 4.69 1.41 13.12
CA TYR A 91 3.27 1.30 12.79
C TYR A 91 3.09 0.86 11.33
N TYR A 92 3.79 1.52 10.40
CA TYR A 92 3.69 1.21 8.98
C TYR A 92 4.16 -0.21 8.65
N ILE A 93 5.33 -0.64 9.17
CA ILE A 93 5.85 -2.00 9.00
C ILE A 93 4.84 -3.03 9.50
N LYS A 94 4.26 -2.81 10.69
CA LYS A 94 3.26 -3.73 11.26
C LYS A 94 2.01 -3.81 10.37
N MET A 95 1.50 -2.67 9.90
CA MET A 95 0.37 -2.61 8.97
C MET A 95 0.67 -3.37 7.67
N ARG A 96 1.89 -3.26 7.13
CA ARG A 96 2.32 -3.99 5.92
C ARG A 96 2.50 -5.48 6.15
N GLN A 97 3.05 -5.90 7.28
CA GLN A 97 3.12 -7.33 7.63
C GLN A 97 1.73 -7.97 7.71
N ASP A 98 0.75 -7.27 8.32
CA ASP A 98 -0.63 -7.74 8.39
C ASP A 98 -1.29 -7.80 7.02
N THR A 99 -1.00 -6.83 6.16
CA THR A 99 -1.52 -6.79 4.78
C THR A 99 -0.88 -7.85 3.91
N LEU A 100 0.42 -8.11 4.05
CA LEU A 100 1.15 -9.19 3.39
C LEU A 100 0.55 -10.56 3.75
N ALA A 101 0.26 -10.80 5.02
CA ALA A 101 -0.39 -12.03 5.47
C ALA A 101 -1.80 -12.20 4.86
N LYS A 102 -2.60 -11.12 4.82
CA LYS A 102 -3.93 -11.11 4.20
C LYS A 102 -3.85 -11.43 2.71
N VAL A 103 -3.03 -10.71 1.94
CA VAL A 103 -2.95 -10.91 0.48
C VAL A 103 -2.40 -12.30 0.13
N THR A 104 -1.50 -12.86 0.94
CA THR A 104 -1.02 -14.24 0.77
C THR A 104 -2.16 -15.25 0.94
N LYS A 105 -3.07 -15.03 1.89
CA LYS A 105 -4.26 -15.85 2.07
C LYS A 105 -5.25 -15.69 0.90
N LEU A 106 -5.47 -14.47 0.42
CA LEU A 106 -6.34 -14.22 -0.76
C LEU A 106 -5.80 -14.91 -2.02
N LYS A 107 -4.48 -14.87 -2.21
CA LYS A 107 -3.80 -15.62 -3.28
C LYS A 107 -4.03 -17.13 -3.19
N ASP A 108 -3.89 -17.69 -1.98
CA ASP A 108 -4.09 -19.12 -1.73
C ASP A 108 -5.57 -19.54 -1.91
N ASN A 109 -6.52 -18.71 -1.48
CA ASN A 109 -7.95 -18.91 -1.72
C ASN A 109 -8.24 -19.00 -3.24
N ALA A 110 -7.74 -18.05 -4.02
CA ALA A 110 -7.91 -18.04 -5.48
C ALA A 110 -7.27 -19.28 -6.13
N TYR A 111 -6.07 -19.67 -5.70
CA TYR A 111 -5.40 -20.87 -6.18
C TYR A 111 -6.22 -22.14 -5.89
N LYS A 112 -6.70 -22.31 -4.66
CA LYS A 112 -7.55 -23.43 -4.26
C LYS A 112 -8.89 -23.45 -4.98
N ALA A 113 -9.41 -22.29 -5.35
CA ALA A 113 -10.61 -22.16 -6.16
C ALA A 113 -10.39 -22.51 -7.65
N GLY A 114 -9.15 -22.75 -8.08
CA GLY A 114 -8.77 -23.01 -9.47
C GLY A 114 -8.66 -21.75 -10.33
N ASP A 115 -8.69 -20.56 -9.73
CA ASP A 115 -8.58 -19.28 -10.43
C ASP A 115 -7.13 -18.78 -10.42
N TYR A 116 -6.35 -19.27 -11.38
CA TYR A 116 -4.94 -18.95 -11.50
C TYR A 116 -4.69 -17.49 -11.89
N LEU A 117 -5.64 -16.85 -12.59
CA LEU A 117 -5.53 -15.43 -12.97
C LEU A 117 -5.62 -14.54 -11.72
N VAL A 118 -6.63 -14.75 -10.87
CA VAL A 118 -6.78 -14.02 -9.61
C VAL A 118 -5.62 -14.35 -8.66
N SER A 119 -5.17 -15.62 -8.62
CA SER A 119 -4.01 -16.00 -7.80
C SER A 119 -2.72 -15.31 -8.26
N ASP A 120 -2.51 -15.13 -9.56
CA ASP A 120 -1.34 -14.42 -10.09
C ASP A 120 -1.45 -12.91 -9.89
N PHE A 121 -2.64 -12.32 -10.01
CA PHE A 121 -2.88 -10.91 -9.75
C PHE A 121 -2.32 -10.44 -8.40
N TYR A 122 -2.51 -11.24 -7.35
CA TYR A 122 -2.00 -10.95 -6.00
C TYR A 122 -0.47 -11.05 -5.85
N ASN A 123 0.26 -11.69 -6.78
CA ASN A 123 1.72 -11.83 -6.69
C ASN A 123 2.44 -10.48 -6.69
N TRP A 124 1.92 -9.51 -7.45
CA TRP A 124 2.54 -8.19 -7.53
C TRP A 124 2.54 -7.51 -6.16
N PHE A 125 1.40 -7.52 -5.46
CA PHE A 125 1.26 -6.93 -4.12
C PHE A 125 2.12 -7.64 -3.06
N ILE A 126 2.26 -8.97 -3.15
CA ILE A 126 3.14 -9.73 -2.24
C ILE A 126 4.59 -9.26 -2.38
N LYS A 127 5.08 -9.10 -3.61
CA LYS A 127 6.44 -8.63 -3.88
C LYS A 127 6.61 -7.18 -3.44
N ASP A 128 5.63 -6.35 -3.74
CA ASP A 128 5.62 -4.94 -3.37
C ASP A 128 5.72 -4.75 -1.85
N TYR A 129 4.80 -5.34 -1.07
CA TYR A 129 4.84 -5.23 0.39
C TYR A 129 6.11 -5.82 1.00
N TRP A 130 6.69 -6.87 0.42
CA TRP A 130 7.97 -7.38 0.87
C TRP A 130 9.08 -6.33 0.72
N THR A 131 9.12 -5.64 -0.43
CA THR A 131 10.05 -4.53 -0.69
C THR A 131 9.80 -3.38 0.29
N GLU A 132 8.55 -2.93 0.43
CA GLU A 132 8.22 -1.82 1.33
C GLU A 132 8.60 -2.09 2.79
N ILE A 133 8.37 -3.32 3.27
CA ILE A 133 8.77 -3.72 4.63
C ILE A 133 10.29 -3.64 4.77
N SER A 134 11.04 -4.14 3.79
CA SER A 134 12.50 -4.12 3.82
C SER A 134 13.05 -2.70 3.79
N GLU A 135 12.50 -1.83 2.93
CA GLU A 135 12.93 -0.42 2.82
C GLU A 135 12.63 0.34 4.10
N ASN A 136 11.44 0.18 4.67
CA ASN A 136 11.08 0.83 5.92
C ASN A 136 11.90 0.31 7.11
N GLN A 137 12.28 -0.98 7.10
CA GLN A 137 13.19 -1.53 8.10
C GLN A 137 14.58 -0.89 8.03
N ASP A 138 15.13 -0.66 6.82
CA ASP A 138 16.40 0.06 6.64
C ASP A 138 16.30 1.50 7.19
N VAL A 139 15.20 2.21 6.90
CA VAL A 139 14.98 3.56 7.45
C VAL A 139 14.89 3.53 8.97
N LEU A 140 14.16 2.57 9.55
CA LEU A 140 14.05 2.41 11.01
C LEU A 140 15.40 2.15 11.66
N ASP A 141 16.24 1.33 11.04
CA ASP A 141 17.56 1.02 11.55
C ASP A 141 18.49 2.24 11.48
N ARG A 142 18.38 3.08 10.43
CA ARG A 142 19.08 4.38 10.36
C ARG A 142 18.64 5.34 11.46
N VAL A 143 17.33 5.41 11.76
CA VAL A 143 16.81 6.21 12.89
C VAL A 143 17.46 5.78 14.21
N LYS A 144 17.68 4.48 14.41
CA LYS A 144 18.28 3.92 15.64
C LYS A 144 19.80 4.07 15.71
N MET A 145 20.51 3.89 14.59
CA MET A 145 21.97 3.93 14.57
C MET A 145 22.53 5.33 14.89
N ASN A 146 21.76 6.39 14.62
CA ASN A 146 22.12 7.79 14.90
C ASN A 146 23.45 8.32 14.29
N PRO A 147 23.98 7.84 13.13
CA PRO A 147 25.20 8.40 12.52
C PRO A 147 24.92 9.70 11.75
N GLU A 148 23.69 9.88 11.27
CA GLU A 148 23.17 11.13 10.73
C GLU A 148 22.16 11.68 11.74
N SER A 149 22.20 12.99 11.99
CA SER A 149 21.16 13.60 12.84
C SER A 149 19.78 13.30 12.28
N LEU A 150 18.79 13.09 13.15
CA LEU A 150 17.40 12.85 12.75
C LEU A 150 16.88 13.94 11.78
N ALA A 151 17.33 15.19 11.94
CA ALA A 151 17.03 16.29 11.02
C ALA A 151 17.62 16.11 9.61
N GLY A 152 18.80 15.51 9.51
CA GLY A 152 19.41 15.15 8.22
C GLY A 152 18.65 14.03 7.52
N LEU A 153 18.19 13.03 8.28
CA LEU A 153 17.33 11.97 7.77
C LEU A 153 15.98 12.51 7.33
N ASP A 154 15.30 13.31 8.14
CA ASP A 154 14.04 13.96 7.78
C ASP A 154 14.17 14.72 6.45
N ARG A 155 15.22 15.53 6.29
CA ARG A 155 15.49 16.24 5.03
C ARG A 155 15.61 15.30 3.82
N ARG A 156 16.18 14.10 3.98
CA ARG A 156 16.25 13.10 2.88
C ARG A 156 14.89 12.49 2.58
N MET A 157 14.09 12.20 3.60
CA MET A 157 12.74 11.66 3.41
C MET A 157 11.85 12.63 2.61
N GLY A 158 12.04 13.94 2.81
CA GLY A 158 11.39 15.00 2.03
C GLY A 158 11.81 15.08 0.55
N LYS A 159 12.73 14.22 0.09
CA LYS A 159 13.14 14.11 -1.32
C LYS A 159 12.60 12.86 -2.01
N ARG A 160 11.77 12.05 -1.34
CA ARG A 160 11.12 10.92 -1.99
C ARG A 160 10.28 11.46 -3.16
N GLY A 161 10.50 10.92 -4.36
CA GLY A 161 9.73 11.30 -5.53
C GLY A 161 8.29 10.78 -5.45
N GLU A 162 7.38 11.43 -6.15
CA GLU A 162 6.00 10.96 -6.33
C GLU A 162 5.98 9.63 -7.09
N ILE A 163 4.84 8.93 -7.02
CA ILE A 163 4.69 7.61 -7.60
C ILE A 163 4.44 7.70 -9.11
N GLU A 164 5.30 7.06 -9.90
CA GLU A 164 5.09 6.87 -11.33
C GLU A 164 3.97 5.84 -11.56
N PRO A 165 2.78 6.24 -12.05
CA PRO A 165 1.60 5.38 -12.03
C PRO A 165 1.75 4.07 -12.80
N ASP A 166 2.53 4.08 -13.88
CA ASP A 166 2.69 2.90 -14.75
C ASP A 166 3.48 1.77 -14.07
N HIS A 167 4.40 2.09 -13.15
CA HIS A 167 5.13 1.10 -12.36
C HIS A 167 4.20 0.29 -11.44
N VAL A 168 3.04 0.85 -11.09
CA VAL A 168 2.08 0.24 -10.17
C VAL A 168 0.86 -0.32 -10.91
N ILE A 169 0.20 0.50 -11.71
CA ILE A 169 -1.06 0.15 -12.37
C ILE A 169 -0.82 -0.81 -13.53
N HIS A 170 0.28 -0.64 -14.27
CA HIS A 170 0.55 -1.31 -15.54
C HIS A 170 1.99 -1.86 -15.68
N PRO A 171 2.54 -2.57 -14.67
CA PRO A 171 3.95 -2.97 -14.61
C PRO A 171 4.38 -3.95 -15.72
N MET A 172 3.43 -4.53 -16.45
CA MET A 172 3.67 -5.50 -17.54
C MET A 172 3.19 -4.97 -18.90
N LYS A 173 2.75 -3.72 -19.00
CA LYS A 173 2.16 -3.19 -20.22
C LYS A 173 3.27 -2.77 -21.18
N ILE A 174 3.52 -3.62 -22.19
CA ILE A 174 4.48 -3.36 -23.28
C ILE A 174 3.81 -2.64 -24.46
N PHE A 175 2.48 -2.71 -24.55
CA PHE A 175 1.68 -2.11 -25.62
C PHE A 175 0.54 -1.27 -25.05
N ILE A 176 0.44 -0.01 -25.50
CA ILE A 176 -0.70 0.86 -25.27
C ILE A 176 -1.49 0.86 -26.58
N ALA A 177 -2.66 0.23 -26.58
CA ALA A 177 -3.59 0.33 -27.70
C ALA A 177 -4.06 1.79 -27.81
N ASP A 178 -4.19 2.25 -29.05
CA ASP A 178 -4.68 3.55 -29.48
C ASP A 178 -6.15 3.80 -29.09
#